data_AF-A0A6P1DN49-F1
#
_entry.id   AF-A0A6P1DN49-F1
#
_cell.length_a   1.000
_cell.length_b   1.000
_cell.length_c   1.000
_cell.angle_alpha   90.00
_cell.angle_beta   90.00
_cell.angle_gamma   90.00
#
_symmetry.space_group_name_H-M   'P 1'
#
loop_
_entity.id
_entity.type
_entity.pdbx_description
1 polymer ?
#
loop_
_entity_poly.entity_id
_entity_poly.type
_entity_poly.pdbx_seq_one_letter_code
_entity_poly.pdbx_strand_id
1 'polypeptide(L)'
;MKVCIAEKPSVAREIAAVLGANTKHDGYFEGNGYVVTFTFGHLCTLFEPNDYKPHWKSWDLNNLPMLPEKFETKVSDNQGIKKQFNIVKSLFDKASLIINCGDAGQEGELIQRWVIQQANYKGEVKRLWISSLTAEAIKEGFENLKPSENYDNLYYAGYSRAIGDWLLGMNATRLYTLKHGGNKQVLSVGRVQTPTLAMVVNRFKEIENFVPQPYWELQTLYRETLFNCEEGRFQKKEDGELLANKVKESNFEIVSVTKKKGKENAPKLFDLTGLQVYCNNKFDFSADETLKIVQKLYEQKVV
;
A
#
# COMPACT_ATOMS: atom_id res chain seq x y z
N MET A 1 -8.70 4.16 34.49
CA MET A 1 -9.56 4.56 33.35
C MET A 1 -9.16 3.77 32.10
N LYS A 2 -10.09 3.50 31.17
CA LYS A 2 -9.79 2.78 29.92
C LYS A 2 -9.46 3.79 28.82
N VAL A 3 -8.31 3.65 28.17
CA VAL A 3 -7.88 4.58 27.10
C VAL A 3 -7.85 3.84 25.76
N CYS A 4 -8.63 4.30 24.80
CA CYS A 4 -8.66 3.81 23.43
C CYS A 4 -7.78 4.69 22.55
N ILE A 5 -6.95 4.11 21.69
CA ILE A 5 -6.12 4.84 20.73
C ILE A 5 -6.43 4.40 19.29
N ALA A 6 -7.00 5.30 18.49
CA ALA A 6 -7.36 5.07 17.08
C ALA A 6 -6.31 5.66 16.12
N GLU A 7 -6.27 5.25 14.84
CA GLU A 7 -5.25 5.75 13.90
C GLU A 7 -5.46 7.19 13.42
N LYS A 8 -6.70 7.69 13.52
CA LYS A 8 -7.09 9.03 13.04
C LYS A 8 -8.24 9.66 13.83
N PRO A 9 -8.40 11.00 13.79
CA PRO A 9 -9.44 11.71 14.55
C PRO A 9 -10.87 11.32 14.19
N SER A 10 -11.15 10.98 12.93
CA SER A 10 -12.48 10.57 12.48
C SER A 10 -12.92 9.26 13.13
N VAL A 11 -12.05 8.26 13.17
CA VAL A 11 -12.33 6.95 13.78
C VAL A 11 -12.47 7.06 15.30
N ALA A 12 -11.60 7.84 15.95
CA ALA A 12 -11.78 8.13 17.37
C ALA A 12 -13.14 8.75 17.69
N ARG A 13 -13.66 9.63 16.83
CA ARG A 13 -14.99 10.23 17.02
C ARG A 13 -16.10 9.19 16.95
N GLU A 14 -16.05 8.27 15.99
CA GLU A 14 -17.03 7.19 15.84
C GLU A 14 -17.01 6.25 17.04
N ILE A 15 -15.80 5.84 17.47
CA ILE A 15 -15.63 4.99 18.66
C ILE A 15 -16.14 5.71 19.91
N ALA A 16 -15.80 7.00 20.07
CA ALA A 16 -16.25 7.80 21.21
C ALA A 16 -17.78 7.89 21.28
N ALA A 17 -18.45 8.11 20.16
CA ALA A 17 -19.91 8.17 20.08
C ALA A 17 -20.56 6.84 20.50
N VAL A 18 -20.03 5.70 20.05
CA VAL A 18 -20.55 4.36 20.41
C VAL A 18 -20.30 4.04 21.89
N LEU A 19 -19.16 4.44 22.43
CA LEU A 19 -18.80 4.22 23.84
C LEU A 19 -19.47 5.21 24.79
N GLY A 20 -20.12 6.28 24.30
CA GLY A 20 -20.67 7.34 25.13
C GLY A 20 -19.63 8.30 25.71
N ALA A 21 -18.43 8.36 25.13
CA ALA A 21 -17.38 9.31 25.46
C ALA A 21 -17.63 10.66 24.75
N ASN A 22 -18.70 11.36 25.13
CA ASN A 22 -19.21 12.50 24.37
C ASN A 22 -18.52 13.85 24.71
N THR A 23 -17.77 13.92 25.81
CA THR A 23 -17.08 15.17 26.20
C THR A 23 -15.83 15.34 25.35
N LYS A 24 -15.77 16.41 24.56
CA LYS A 24 -14.62 16.69 23.69
C LYS A 24 -13.57 17.51 24.43
N HIS A 25 -12.33 17.06 24.34
CA HIS A 25 -11.14 17.78 24.81
C HIS A 25 -10.16 18.03 23.65
N ASP A 26 -9.08 18.74 23.93
CA ASP A 26 -7.98 18.89 22.97
C ASP A 26 -7.23 17.55 22.85
N GLY A 27 -7.36 16.89 21.69
CA GLY A 27 -6.66 15.63 21.38
C GLY A 27 -7.34 14.33 21.85
N TYR A 28 -8.51 14.39 22.48
CA TYR A 28 -9.26 13.20 22.91
C TYR A 28 -10.73 13.50 23.23
N PHE A 29 -11.50 12.42 23.46
CA PHE A 29 -12.87 12.44 23.95
C PHE A 29 -12.97 11.66 25.26
N GLU A 30 -13.87 12.03 26.16
CA GLU A 30 -14.04 11.41 27.48
C GLU A 30 -15.52 11.20 27.83
N GLY A 31 -15.81 10.08 28.51
CA GLY A 31 -17.12 9.80 29.08
C GLY A 31 -17.38 8.30 29.23
N ASN A 32 -18.40 7.95 30.02
CA ASN A 32 -18.80 6.56 30.27
C ASN A 32 -17.64 5.62 30.71
N GLY A 33 -16.64 6.17 31.42
CA GLY A 33 -15.45 5.42 31.87
C GLY A 33 -14.37 5.17 30.79
N TYR A 34 -14.56 5.71 29.59
CA TYR A 34 -13.61 5.66 28.48
C TYR A 34 -13.01 7.02 28.16
N VAL A 35 -11.75 7.00 27.75
CA VAL A 35 -11.11 8.09 27.02
C VAL A 35 -10.71 7.58 25.64
N VAL A 36 -11.07 8.29 24.59
CA VAL A 36 -10.77 7.93 23.20
C VAL A 36 -9.86 9.00 22.60
N THR A 37 -8.61 8.65 22.38
CA THR A 37 -7.61 9.49 21.71
C THR A 37 -7.23 8.89 20.36
N PHE A 38 -6.35 9.57 19.62
CA PHE A 38 -6.00 9.22 18.27
C PHE A 38 -4.58 9.64 17.92
N THR A 39 -4.01 8.95 16.94
CA THR A 39 -2.89 9.42 16.13
C THR A 39 -3.41 10.18 14.90
N PHE A 40 -2.51 10.66 14.05
CA PHE A 40 -2.85 11.17 12.71
C PHE A 40 -1.70 10.82 11.77
N GLY A 41 -1.69 9.57 11.33
CA GLY A 41 -0.48 8.95 10.77
C GLY A 41 0.54 8.62 11.87
N HIS A 42 1.80 8.47 11.49
CA HIS A 42 2.86 8.06 12.40
C HIS A 42 3.27 9.19 13.36
N LEU A 43 2.94 9.07 14.64
CA LEU A 43 3.49 9.94 15.68
C LEU A 43 4.94 9.60 16.04
N CYS A 44 5.34 8.35 15.78
CA CYS A 44 6.68 7.85 16.03
C CYS A 44 7.32 7.40 14.72
N THR A 45 8.64 7.53 14.63
CA THR A 45 9.48 7.08 13.52
C THR A 45 10.63 6.25 14.08
N LEU A 46 11.25 5.41 13.26
CA LEU A 46 12.59 4.91 13.58
C LEU A 46 13.56 6.09 13.76
N PHE A 47 14.57 5.89 14.59
CA PHE A 47 15.71 6.78 14.69
C PHE A 47 16.36 6.99 13.31
N GLU A 48 16.80 8.21 13.08
CA GLU A 48 17.63 8.59 11.95
C GLU A 48 19.09 8.21 12.24
N PRO A 49 19.96 8.11 11.21
CA PRO A 49 21.35 7.73 11.43
C PRO A 49 22.09 8.59 12.47
N ASN A 50 21.84 9.89 12.49
CA ASN A 50 22.48 10.81 13.44
C ASN A 50 21.99 10.66 14.89
N ASP A 51 20.84 10.02 15.13
CA ASP A 51 20.39 9.72 16.49
C ASP A 51 21.22 8.59 17.10
N TYR A 52 21.64 7.61 16.29
CA TYR A 52 22.51 6.53 16.74
C TYR A 52 23.96 6.99 16.91
N LYS A 53 24.50 7.66 15.90
CA LYS A 53 25.89 8.14 15.90
C LYS A 53 25.95 9.54 15.30
N PRO A 54 26.37 10.59 16.04
CA PRO A 54 26.40 11.95 15.52
C PRO A 54 27.19 12.12 14.22
N HIS A 55 28.26 11.35 14.01
CA HIS A 55 29.07 11.38 12.78
C HIS A 55 28.35 10.82 11.55
N TRP A 56 27.28 10.03 11.70
CA TRP A 56 26.40 9.60 10.60
C TRP A 56 25.47 10.71 10.09
N LYS A 57 25.54 11.92 10.66
CA LYS A 57 24.87 13.09 10.09
C LYS A 57 25.48 13.48 8.74
N SER A 58 26.81 13.43 8.62
CA SER A 58 27.51 13.69 7.36
C SER A 58 27.48 12.45 6.47
N TRP A 59 27.31 12.65 5.17
CA TRP A 59 27.31 11.57 4.18
C TRP A 59 28.74 11.30 3.75
N ASP A 60 29.28 10.15 4.13
CA ASP A 60 30.63 9.70 3.81
C ASP A 60 30.56 8.21 3.44
N LEU A 61 31.30 7.81 2.40
CA LEU A 61 31.40 6.42 1.98
C LEU A 61 32.02 5.54 3.07
N ASN A 62 32.93 6.08 3.89
CA ASN A 62 33.56 5.35 4.99
C ASN A 62 32.60 5.03 6.15
N ASN A 63 31.46 5.72 6.21
CA ASN A 63 30.41 5.46 7.20
C ASN A 63 29.41 4.38 6.75
N LEU A 64 29.52 3.87 5.53
CA LEU A 64 28.58 2.89 4.96
C LEU A 64 29.13 1.46 5.05
N PRO A 65 28.29 0.46 5.37
CA PRO A 65 26.88 0.59 5.75
C PRO A 65 26.71 1.05 7.21
N MET A 66 25.71 1.89 7.45
CA MET A 66 25.21 2.23 8.77
C MET A 66 24.32 1.10 9.27
N LEU A 67 24.81 0.40 10.29
CA LEU A 67 24.15 -0.75 10.91
C LEU A 67 24.05 -0.50 12.43
N PRO A 68 22.88 -0.05 12.93
CA PRO A 68 22.61 -0.01 14.37
C PRO A 68 22.56 -1.43 14.96
N GLU A 69 23.06 -1.61 16.18
CA GLU A 69 22.95 -2.89 16.91
C GLU A 69 21.49 -3.22 17.26
N LYS A 70 20.73 -2.18 17.61
CA LYS A 70 19.30 -2.25 17.90
C LYS A 70 18.60 -1.07 17.25
N PHE A 71 17.46 -1.35 16.64
CA PHE A 71 16.61 -0.30 16.10
C PHE A 71 15.75 0.31 17.21
N GLU A 72 15.69 1.63 17.23
CA GLU A 72 14.90 2.39 18.20
C GLU A 72 13.95 3.33 17.50
N THR A 73 12.90 3.74 18.22
CA THR A 73 11.87 4.66 17.74
C THR A 73 11.93 5.95 18.53
N LYS A 74 11.68 7.09 17.87
CA LYS A 74 11.50 8.40 18.50
C LYS A 74 10.16 8.99 18.11
N VAL A 75 9.65 9.91 18.93
CA VAL A 75 8.56 10.79 18.52
C VAL A 75 9.05 11.66 17.36
N SER A 76 8.28 11.73 16.29
CA SER A 76 8.64 12.51 15.10
C SER A 76 8.80 13.99 15.44
N ASP A 77 9.77 14.66 14.80
CA ASP A 77 10.11 16.05 15.09
C ASP A 77 9.13 17.03 14.41
N ASN A 78 7.90 17.07 14.92
CA ASN A 78 6.85 17.99 14.47
C ASN A 78 6.09 18.51 15.70
N GLN A 79 5.85 19.82 15.77
CA GLN A 79 5.21 20.43 16.94
C GLN A 79 3.80 19.87 17.21
N GLY A 80 3.00 19.65 16.17
CA GLY A 80 1.67 19.04 16.28
C GLY A 80 1.74 17.60 16.77
N ILE A 81 2.66 16.80 16.23
CA ILE A 81 2.90 15.42 16.66
C ILE A 81 3.33 15.37 18.12
N LYS A 82 4.31 16.21 18.53
CA LYS A 82 4.79 16.26 19.91
C LYS A 82 3.67 16.67 20.87
N LYS A 83 2.85 17.66 20.51
CA LYS A 83 1.68 18.06 21.30
C LYS A 83 0.73 16.89 21.51
N GLN A 84 0.33 16.22 20.43
CA GLN A 84 -0.59 15.09 20.51
C GLN A 84 0.00 13.91 21.28
N PHE A 85 1.27 13.58 21.03
CA PHE A 85 1.97 12.51 21.75
C PHE A 85 2.02 12.80 23.26
N ASN A 86 2.28 14.05 23.66
CA ASN A 86 2.27 14.42 25.08
C ASN A 86 0.89 14.27 25.72
N ILE A 87 -0.18 14.60 24.98
CA ILE A 87 -1.57 14.35 25.41
C ILE A 87 -1.76 12.85 25.62
N VAL A 88 -1.47 12.03 24.60
CA VAL A 88 -1.60 10.56 24.66
C VAL A 88 -0.81 9.98 25.84
N LYS A 89 0.44 10.40 26.01
CA LYS A 89 1.29 9.94 27.12
C LYS A 89 0.67 10.27 28.48
N SER A 90 0.17 11.49 28.67
CA SER A 90 -0.48 11.88 29.93
C SER A 90 -1.75 11.08 30.24
N LEU A 91 -2.44 10.59 29.20
CA LEU A 91 -3.60 9.70 29.33
C LEU A 91 -3.17 8.27 29.68
N PHE A 92 -2.09 7.78 29.05
CA PHE A 92 -1.53 6.46 29.31
C PHE A 92 -0.99 6.33 30.75
N ASP A 93 -0.38 7.38 31.29
CA ASP A 93 0.10 7.43 32.68
C ASP A 93 -1.03 7.20 33.71
N LYS A 94 -2.28 7.52 33.35
CA LYS A 94 -3.49 7.34 34.18
C LYS A 94 -4.29 6.10 33.80
N ALA A 95 -3.93 5.41 32.73
CA ALA A 95 -4.69 4.32 32.15
C ALA A 95 -4.50 3.02 32.95
N SER A 96 -5.60 2.38 33.32
CA SER A 96 -5.57 1.01 33.87
C SER A 96 -5.58 -0.05 32.77
N LEU A 97 -6.04 0.32 31.57
CA LEU A 97 -6.12 -0.53 30.39
C LEU A 97 -6.00 0.36 29.14
N ILE A 98 -5.14 -0.03 28.20
CA ILE A 98 -5.10 0.54 26.85
C ILE A 98 -5.82 -0.38 25.87
N ILE A 99 -6.62 0.21 24.98
CA ILE A 99 -7.30 -0.49 23.89
C ILE A 99 -6.73 0.06 22.58
N ASN A 100 -5.95 -0.76 21.88
CA ASN A 100 -5.45 -0.47 20.54
C ASN A 100 -6.60 -0.61 19.54
N CYS A 101 -7.04 0.52 19.00
CA CYS A 101 -8.10 0.65 18.01
C CYS A 101 -7.56 1.01 16.62
N GLY A 102 -6.31 0.67 16.31
CA GLY A 102 -5.77 0.83 14.96
C GLY A 102 -6.54 -0.02 13.93
N ASP A 103 -6.46 0.37 12.66
CA ASP A 103 -6.97 -0.42 11.53
C ASP A 103 -6.53 -1.90 11.61
N ALA A 104 -7.41 -2.81 11.17
CA ALA A 104 -7.17 -4.26 11.15
C ALA A 104 -6.13 -4.65 10.07
N GLY A 105 -4.87 -4.30 10.31
CA GLY A 105 -3.76 -4.58 9.41
C GLY A 105 -2.40 -4.33 10.06
N GLN A 106 -1.35 -4.64 9.31
CA GLN A 106 0.04 -4.56 9.78
C GLN A 106 0.44 -3.14 10.22
N GLU A 107 0.09 -2.12 9.42
CA GLU A 107 0.41 -0.71 9.73
C GLU A 107 -0.37 -0.20 10.94
N GLY A 108 -1.66 -0.54 11.03
CA GLY A 108 -2.52 -0.15 12.16
C GLY A 108 -1.99 -0.71 13.49
N GLU A 109 -1.47 -1.94 13.49
CA GLU A 109 -0.80 -2.52 14.66
C GLU A 109 0.53 -1.80 14.97
N LEU A 110 1.37 -1.56 13.95
CA LEU A 110 2.69 -0.94 14.10
C LEU A 110 2.61 0.46 14.72
N ILE A 111 1.77 1.33 14.17
CA ILE A 111 1.64 2.74 14.59
C ILE A 111 1.32 2.82 16.08
N GLN A 112 0.34 2.05 16.53
CA GLN A 112 -0.12 2.12 17.92
C GLN A 112 0.88 1.50 18.88
N ARG A 113 1.51 0.38 18.50
CA ARG A 113 2.56 -0.25 19.31
C ARG A 113 3.76 0.67 19.52
N TRP A 114 4.17 1.43 18.50
CA TRP A 114 5.23 2.42 18.66
C TRP A 114 4.86 3.53 19.64
N VAL A 115 3.62 4.04 19.58
CA VAL A 115 3.16 5.07 20.53
C VAL A 115 3.12 4.51 21.96
N ILE A 116 2.59 3.29 22.16
CA ILE A 116 2.54 2.60 23.46
C ILE A 116 3.96 2.39 24.01
N GLN A 117 4.88 1.92 23.17
CA GLN A 117 6.28 1.72 23.54
C GLN A 117 6.96 3.03 23.92
N GLN A 118 6.78 4.08 23.11
CA GLN A 118 7.42 5.38 23.34
C GLN A 118 6.84 6.13 24.55
N ALA A 119 5.56 5.90 24.85
CA ALA A 119 4.92 6.37 26.08
C ALA A 119 5.36 5.56 27.32
N ASN A 120 6.10 4.46 27.13
CA ASN A 120 6.60 3.57 28.18
C ASN A 120 5.47 2.97 29.05
N TYR A 121 4.32 2.69 28.45
CA TYR A 121 3.22 2.03 29.16
C TYR A 121 3.55 0.56 29.44
N LYS A 122 3.26 0.08 30.65
CA LYS A 122 3.53 -1.29 31.12
C LYS A 122 2.30 -2.05 31.61
N GLY A 123 1.12 -1.43 31.55
CA GLY A 123 -0.13 -2.05 31.97
C GLY A 123 -0.71 -2.97 30.90
N GLU A 124 -1.95 -3.41 31.12
CA GLU A 124 -2.68 -4.29 30.20
C GLU A 124 -3.01 -3.57 28.88
N VAL A 125 -2.80 -4.26 27.76
CA VAL A 125 -3.17 -3.78 26.42
C VAL A 125 -4.10 -4.81 25.76
N LYS A 126 -5.23 -4.33 25.24
CA LYS A 126 -6.15 -5.11 24.41
C LYS A 126 -6.24 -4.56 23.01
N ARG A 127 -6.71 -5.38 22.07
CA ARG A 127 -6.86 -5.06 20.66
C ARG A 127 -8.33 -5.12 20.22
N LEU A 128 -8.80 -4.03 19.61
CA LEU A 128 -10.08 -3.96 18.91
C LEU A 128 -9.89 -4.29 17.43
N TRP A 129 -10.23 -5.51 17.01
CA TRP A 129 -10.01 -5.97 15.63
C TRP A 129 -11.30 -5.93 14.79
N ILE A 130 -11.53 -4.82 14.11
CA ILE A 130 -12.73 -4.60 13.28
C ILE A 130 -12.36 -4.10 11.88
N SER A 131 -13.14 -4.46 10.87
CA SER A 131 -12.98 -3.99 9.48
C SER A 131 -14.04 -2.97 9.04
N SER A 132 -15.04 -2.71 9.90
CA SER A 132 -16.16 -1.81 9.64
C SER A 132 -16.33 -0.81 10.79
N LEU A 133 -16.72 0.42 10.45
CA LEU A 133 -16.98 1.52 11.39
C LEU A 133 -18.49 1.70 11.68
N THR A 134 -19.32 0.68 11.38
CA THR A 134 -20.73 0.68 11.79
C THR A 134 -20.85 0.55 13.31
N ALA A 135 -21.93 1.09 13.88
CA ALA A 135 -22.10 1.10 15.33
C ALA A 135 -22.18 -0.34 15.90
N GLU A 136 -22.79 -1.25 15.15
CA GLU A 136 -22.93 -2.66 15.49
C GLU A 136 -21.56 -3.35 15.54
N ALA A 137 -20.73 -3.15 14.51
CA ALA A 137 -19.39 -3.75 14.45
C ALA A 137 -18.48 -3.24 15.56
N ILE A 138 -18.56 -1.94 15.89
CA ILE A 138 -17.80 -1.37 17.01
C ILE A 138 -18.25 -2.00 18.33
N LYS A 139 -19.57 -2.08 18.60
CA LYS A 139 -20.09 -2.69 19.84
C LYS A 139 -19.64 -4.14 20.01
N GLU A 140 -19.85 -4.96 18.99
CA GLU A 140 -19.44 -6.37 18.99
C GLU A 140 -17.93 -6.51 19.16
N GLY A 141 -17.14 -5.64 18.55
CA GLY A 141 -15.69 -5.60 18.70
C GLY A 141 -15.23 -5.29 20.12
N PHE A 142 -15.91 -4.37 20.82
CA PHE A 142 -15.61 -4.04 22.22
C PHE A 142 -16.04 -5.14 23.20
N GLU A 143 -17.07 -5.93 22.87
CA GLU A 143 -17.45 -7.12 23.63
C GLU A 143 -16.41 -8.24 23.47
N ASN A 144 -15.74 -8.31 22.31
CA ASN A 144 -14.81 -9.38 21.93
C ASN A 144 -13.34 -8.96 21.86
N LEU A 145 -12.92 -7.98 22.66
CA LEU A 145 -11.54 -7.51 22.71
C LEU A 145 -10.55 -8.66 22.92
N LYS A 146 -9.49 -8.67 22.11
CA LYS A 146 -8.46 -9.70 22.16
C LYS A 146 -7.24 -9.22 22.96
N PRO A 147 -6.50 -10.12 23.62
CA PRO A 147 -5.17 -9.80 24.14
C PRO A 147 -4.27 -9.26 23.02
N SER A 148 -3.45 -8.26 23.33
CA SER A 148 -2.58 -7.63 22.33
C SER A 148 -1.54 -8.61 21.78
N GLU A 149 -1.10 -9.57 22.61
CA GLU A 149 -0.08 -10.59 22.31
C GLU A 149 -0.45 -11.46 21.11
N ASN A 150 -1.76 -11.64 20.85
CA ASN A 150 -2.26 -12.36 19.68
C ASN A 150 -1.79 -11.73 18.35
N TYR A 151 -1.37 -10.46 18.37
CA TYR A 151 -0.94 -9.68 17.22
C TYR A 151 0.55 -9.37 17.22
N ASP A 152 1.35 -9.99 18.11
CA ASP A 152 2.79 -9.73 18.18
C ASP A 152 3.50 -10.08 16.87
N ASN A 153 3.15 -11.19 16.21
CA ASN A 153 3.72 -11.54 14.91
C ASN A 153 3.37 -10.51 13.83
N LEU A 154 2.17 -9.92 13.88
CA LEU A 154 1.76 -8.86 12.97
C LEU A 154 2.56 -7.58 13.22
N TYR A 155 2.77 -7.23 14.49
CA TYR A 155 3.65 -6.14 14.89
C TYR A 155 5.08 -6.36 14.41
N TYR A 156 5.66 -7.55 14.65
CA TYR A 156 7.02 -7.88 14.23
C TYR A 156 7.19 -7.88 12.72
N ALA A 157 6.18 -8.27 11.96
CA ALA A 157 6.19 -8.13 10.49
C ALA A 157 6.24 -6.65 10.07
N GLY A 158 5.42 -5.79 10.69
CA GLY A 158 5.46 -4.33 10.54
C GLY A 158 6.83 -3.74 10.82
N TYR A 159 7.37 -4.09 11.98
CA TYR A 159 8.62 -3.57 12.47
C TYR A 159 9.81 -4.03 11.62
N SER A 160 9.86 -5.32 11.25
CA SER A 160 10.91 -5.88 10.38
C SER A 160 10.89 -5.25 9.00
N ARG A 161 9.70 -4.98 8.44
CA ARG A 161 9.56 -4.26 7.18
C ARG A 161 10.14 -2.85 7.28
N ALA A 162 9.78 -2.10 8.32
CA ALA A 162 10.28 -0.74 8.53
C ALA A 162 11.82 -0.72 8.67
N ILE A 163 12.39 -1.70 9.39
CA ILE A 163 13.85 -1.87 9.52
C ILE A 163 14.48 -2.19 8.15
N GLY A 164 13.92 -3.13 7.39
CA GLY A 164 14.45 -3.51 6.08
C GLY A 164 14.43 -2.34 5.09
N ASP A 165 13.34 -1.57 5.08
CA ASP A 165 13.21 -0.38 4.24
C ASP A 165 14.17 0.74 4.69
N TRP A 166 14.39 0.92 5.99
CA TRP A 166 15.39 1.86 6.53
C TRP A 166 16.82 1.44 6.15
N LEU A 167 17.18 0.18 6.36
CA LEU A 167 18.52 -0.36 6.10
C LEU A 167 18.91 -0.20 4.65
N LEU A 168 18.06 -0.66 3.73
CA LEU A 168 18.32 -0.52 2.30
C LEU A 168 18.24 0.95 1.88
N GLY A 169 17.18 1.64 2.28
CA GLY A 169 16.90 3.01 1.84
C GLY A 169 18.00 3.98 2.23
N MET A 170 18.35 4.02 3.52
CA MET A 170 19.37 4.94 4.06
C MET A 170 20.74 4.65 3.49
N ASN A 171 21.15 3.38 3.41
CA ASN A 171 22.50 3.04 2.95
C ASN A 171 22.64 3.17 1.43
N ALA A 172 21.70 2.62 0.65
CA ALA A 172 21.79 2.64 -0.80
C ALA A 172 21.59 4.05 -1.36
N THR A 173 20.64 4.84 -0.82
CA THR A 173 20.46 6.24 -1.25
C THR A 173 21.72 7.06 -1.03
N ARG A 174 22.35 6.93 0.15
CA ARG A 174 23.60 7.64 0.44
C ARG A 174 24.74 7.18 -0.46
N LEU A 175 24.91 5.86 -0.66
CA LEU A 175 25.93 5.31 -1.55
C LEU A 175 25.78 5.84 -2.98
N TYR A 176 24.58 5.71 -3.56
CA TYR A 176 24.34 6.13 -4.96
C TYR A 176 24.45 7.63 -5.12
N THR A 177 23.94 8.42 -4.16
CA THR A 177 24.08 9.88 -4.18
C THR A 177 25.55 10.30 -4.09
N LEU A 178 26.35 9.70 -3.20
CA LEU A 178 27.78 10.03 -3.07
C LEU A 178 28.59 9.65 -4.31
N LYS A 179 28.27 8.52 -4.96
CA LYS A 179 29.01 8.05 -6.15
C LYS A 179 28.54 8.68 -7.47
N HIS A 180 27.25 8.98 -7.60
CA HIS A 180 26.62 9.30 -8.88
C HIS A 180 25.74 10.55 -8.85
N GLY A 181 25.48 11.14 -7.67
CA GLY A 181 24.56 12.27 -7.50
C GLY A 181 25.06 13.62 -8.01
N GLY A 182 26.32 13.72 -8.45
CA GLY A 182 26.86 14.91 -9.13
C GLY A 182 26.50 16.23 -8.41
N ASN A 183 25.77 17.11 -9.10
CA ASN A 183 25.30 18.44 -8.67
C ASN A 183 24.36 18.42 -7.44
N LYS A 184 24.74 17.76 -6.35
CA LYS A 184 23.97 17.60 -5.10
C LYS A 184 22.58 16.97 -5.33
N GLN A 185 22.40 16.20 -6.40
CA GLN A 185 21.15 15.50 -6.66
C GLN A 185 21.09 14.26 -5.77
N VAL A 186 20.00 14.12 -5.02
CA VAL A 186 19.73 12.90 -4.26
C VAL A 186 19.21 11.83 -5.21
N LEU A 187 19.89 10.69 -5.23
CA LEU A 187 19.48 9.50 -5.97
C LEU A 187 18.87 8.51 -4.99
N SER A 188 17.54 8.59 -4.81
CA SER A 188 16.83 7.72 -3.89
C SER A 188 16.82 6.28 -4.40
N VAL A 189 17.23 5.37 -3.53
CA VAL A 189 17.20 3.93 -3.77
C VAL A 189 16.35 3.29 -2.68
N GLY A 190 15.43 2.42 -3.08
CA GLY A 190 14.56 1.73 -2.14
C GLY A 190 13.96 0.47 -2.72
N ARG A 191 13.59 -0.45 -1.83
CA ARG A 191 13.14 -1.81 -2.17
C ARG A 191 11.93 -1.84 -3.10
N VAL A 192 11.08 -0.82 -3.05
CA VAL A 192 9.86 -0.71 -3.87
C VAL A 192 10.05 0.27 -5.02
N GLN A 193 10.50 1.51 -4.74
CA GLN A 193 10.62 2.55 -5.76
C GLN A 193 11.60 2.17 -6.88
N THR A 194 12.71 1.52 -6.56
CA THR A 194 13.76 1.21 -7.54
C THR A 194 13.34 0.10 -8.50
N PRO A 195 12.76 -1.03 -8.06
CA PRO A 195 12.16 -1.99 -8.99
C PRO A 195 11.03 -1.41 -9.84
N THR A 196 10.17 -0.56 -9.28
CA THR A 196 9.11 0.11 -10.06
C THR A 196 9.70 0.97 -11.18
N LEU A 197 10.73 1.77 -10.88
CA LEU A 197 11.46 2.53 -11.89
C LEU A 197 12.10 1.61 -12.93
N ALA A 198 12.70 0.49 -12.51
CA ALA A 198 13.31 -0.47 -13.40
C ALA A 198 12.30 -1.08 -14.39
N MET A 199 11.05 -1.34 -13.97
CA MET A 199 10.00 -1.81 -14.88
C MET A 199 9.73 -0.82 -16.03
N VAL A 200 9.66 0.47 -15.71
CA VAL A 200 9.46 1.54 -16.72
C VAL A 200 10.67 1.66 -17.63
N VAL A 201 11.89 1.67 -17.07
CA VAL A 201 13.14 1.75 -17.84
C VAL A 201 13.31 0.55 -18.76
N ASN A 202 12.98 -0.66 -18.29
CA ASN A 202 13.05 -1.87 -19.10
C ASN A 202 12.06 -1.81 -20.26
N ARG A 203 10.80 -1.40 -20.03
CA ARG A 203 9.83 -1.19 -21.11
C ARG A 203 10.28 -0.13 -22.11
N PHE A 204 10.88 0.96 -21.63
CA PHE A 204 11.42 1.99 -22.51
C PHE A 204 12.52 1.43 -23.41
N LYS A 205 13.46 0.66 -22.86
CA LYS A 205 14.50 -0.03 -23.64
C LYS A 205 13.93 -1.05 -24.61
N GLU A 206 12.89 -1.79 -24.24
CA GLU A 206 12.19 -2.71 -25.16
C GLU A 206 11.64 -1.95 -26.37
N ILE A 207 11.05 -0.77 -26.14
CA ILE A 207 10.50 0.09 -27.21
C ILE A 207 11.61 0.69 -28.07
N GLU A 208 12.67 1.24 -27.47
CA GLU A 208 13.79 1.84 -28.23
C GLU A 208 14.53 0.82 -29.10
N ASN A 209 14.66 -0.42 -28.61
CA ASN A 209 15.34 -1.50 -29.35
C ASN A 209 14.39 -2.31 -30.23
N PHE A 210 13.09 -1.97 -30.27
CA PHE A 210 12.15 -2.64 -31.15
C PHE A 210 12.40 -2.20 -32.61
N VAL A 211 12.76 -3.16 -33.46
CA VAL A 211 12.91 -2.93 -34.91
C VAL A 211 11.68 -3.52 -35.60
N PRO A 212 10.72 -2.70 -36.06
CA PRO A 212 9.52 -3.18 -36.73
C PRO A 212 9.90 -4.04 -37.95
N GLN A 213 9.36 -5.25 -38.02
CA GLN A 213 9.52 -6.13 -39.18
C GLN A 213 8.19 -6.21 -39.92
N PRO A 214 8.18 -5.98 -41.26
CA PRO A 214 6.98 -6.20 -42.04
C PRO A 214 6.65 -7.70 -42.04
N TYR A 215 5.36 -8.00 -41.94
CA TYR A 215 4.82 -9.33 -42.15
C TYR A 215 3.54 -9.23 -42.95
N TRP A 216 3.16 -10.33 -43.60
CA TRP A 216 1.97 -10.42 -44.43
C TRP A 216 1.07 -11.53 -43.90
N GLU A 217 -0.25 -11.33 -43.99
CA GLU A 217 -1.25 -12.34 -43.63
C GLU A 217 -2.14 -12.56 -44.87
N LEU A 218 -2.53 -13.81 -45.09
CA LEU A 218 -3.51 -14.13 -46.12
C LEU A 218 -4.90 -14.12 -45.53
N GLN A 219 -5.78 -13.36 -46.18
CA GLN A 219 -7.18 -13.22 -45.78
C GLN A 219 -8.09 -13.54 -46.96
N THR A 220 -9.23 -14.16 -46.67
CA THR A 220 -10.31 -14.37 -47.64
C THR A 220 -11.62 -13.84 -47.10
N LEU A 221 -12.44 -13.25 -47.98
CA LEU A 221 -13.75 -12.73 -47.64
C LEU A 221 -14.80 -13.78 -48.01
N TYR A 222 -15.54 -14.27 -47.01
CA TYR A 222 -16.65 -15.18 -47.24
C TYR A 222 -17.86 -14.72 -46.43
N ARG A 223 -18.99 -14.48 -47.11
CA ARG A 223 -20.24 -13.97 -46.50
C ARG A 223 -19.98 -12.76 -45.59
N GLU A 224 -19.29 -11.76 -46.12
CA GLU A 224 -18.95 -10.50 -45.42
C GLU A 224 -18.04 -10.67 -44.19
N THR A 225 -17.49 -11.86 -43.96
CA THR A 225 -16.56 -12.14 -42.87
C THR A 225 -15.16 -12.38 -43.40
N LEU A 226 -14.17 -11.72 -42.81
CA LEU A 226 -12.75 -11.95 -43.10
C LEU A 226 -12.26 -13.17 -42.32
N PHE A 227 -11.70 -14.13 -43.04
CA PHE A 227 -11.05 -15.31 -42.47
C PHE A 227 -9.54 -15.21 -42.72
N ASN A 228 -8.75 -15.49 -41.68
CA ASN A 228 -7.29 -15.56 -41.78
C ASN A 228 -6.85 -16.97 -42.13
N CYS A 229 -5.77 -17.09 -42.90
CA CYS A 229 -5.09 -18.37 -43.11
C CYS A 229 -4.53 -18.90 -41.78
N GLU A 230 -4.69 -20.21 -41.54
CA GLU A 230 -4.24 -20.87 -40.31
C GLU A 230 -2.71 -20.94 -40.20
N GLU A 231 -1.99 -20.95 -41.32
CA GLU A 231 -0.52 -20.91 -41.36
C GLU A 231 0.05 -19.60 -40.76
N GLY A 232 -0.79 -18.58 -40.58
CA GLY A 232 -0.43 -17.35 -39.88
C GLY A 232 0.27 -16.33 -40.76
N ARG A 233 1.43 -15.84 -40.29
CA ARG A 233 2.14 -14.68 -40.85
C ARG A 233 3.30 -15.10 -41.75
N PHE A 234 3.36 -14.55 -42.94
CA PHE A 234 4.48 -14.65 -43.88
C PHE A 234 5.49 -13.53 -43.61
N GLN A 235 6.78 -13.87 -43.53
CA GLN A 235 7.86 -12.90 -43.32
C GLN A 235 8.35 -12.27 -44.63
N LYS A 236 8.00 -12.88 -45.76
CA LYS A 236 8.30 -12.38 -47.11
C LYS A 236 6.99 -12.31 -47.87
N LYS A 237 6.82 -11.25 -48.67
CA LYS A 237 5.59 -11.03 -49.44
C LYS A 237 5.42 -12.11 -50.50
N GLU A 238 6.51 -12.53 -51.11
CA GLU A 238 6.54 -13.49 -52.21
C GLU A 238 5.99 -14.85 -51.79
N ASP A 239 6.32 -15.31 -50.59
CA ASP A 239 5.84 -16.58 -50.04
C ASP A 239 4.31 -16.56 -49.88
N GLY A 240 3.78 -15.44 -49.37
CA GLY A 240 2.34 -15.22 -49.27
C GLY A 240 1.66 -15.13 -50.64
N GLU A 241 2.26 -14.44 -51.60
CA GLU A 241 1.73 -14.30 -52.96
C GLU A 241 1.68 -15.63 -53.72
N LEU A 242 2.69 -16.48 -53.57
CA LEU A 242 2.71 -17.83 -54.15
C LEU A 242 1.52 -18.65 -53.67
N LEU A 243 1.26 -18.65 -52.36
CA LEU A 243 0.12 -19.35 -51.79
C LEU A 243 -1.20 -18.69 -52.21
N ALA A 244 -1.29 -17.35 -52.16
CA ALA A 244 -2.47 -16.58 -52.57
C ALA A 244 -2.90 -16.91 -54.00
N ASN A 245 -1.95 -16.95 -54.94
CA ASN A 245 -2.22 -17.24 -56.34
C ASN A 245 -2.74 -18.68 -56.51
N LYS A 246 -2.15 -19.64 -55.80
CA LYS A 246 -2.59 -21.04 -55.82
C LYS A 246 -4.01 -21.22 -55.28
N VAL A 247 -4.33 -20.58 -54.15
CA VAL A 247 -5.66 -20.73 -53.52
C VAL A 247 -6.75 -19.94 -54.25
N LYS A 248 -6.41 -18.85 -54.95
CA LYS A 248 -7.36 -18.03 -55.72
C LYS A 248 -8.05 -18.82 -56.83
N GLU A 249 -7.37 -19.82 -57.39
CA GLU A 249 -7.90 -20.70 -58.44
C GLU A 249 -8.75 -21.85 -57.89
N SER A 250 -8.79 -22.02 -56.56
CA SER A 250 -9.46 -23.12 -55.89
C SER A 250 -10.75 -22.65 -55.20
N ASN A 251 -11.79 -23.48 -55.27
CA ASN A 251 -12.98 -23.28 -54.44
C ASN A 251 -12.71 -23.76 -53.02
N PHE A 252 -13.13 -22.97 -52.03
CA PHE A 252 -13.01 -23.33 -50.62
C PHE A 252 -14.21 -24.17 -50.19
N GLU A 253 -13.94 -25.26 -49.47
CA GLU A 253 -14.96 -26.08 -48.84
C GLU A 253 -14.85 -25.98 -47.32
N ILE A 254 -16.00 -25.92 -46.65
CA ILE A 254 -16.04 -25.93 -45.18
C ILE A 254 -15.82 -27.36 -44.70
N VAL A 255 -14.61 -27.66 -44.24
CA VAL A 255 -14.24 -28.99 -43.73
C VAL A 255 -14.87 -29.28 -42.36
N SER A 256 -15.00 -28.27 -41.50
CA SER A 256 -15.65 -28.43 -40.19
C SER A 256 -16.15 -27.10 -39.63
N VAL A 257 -17.20 -27.16 -38.80
CA VAL A 257 -17.69 -26.03 -38.00
C VAL A 257 -17.88 -26.49 -36.57
N THR A 258 -17.13 -25.90 -35.64
CA THR A 258 -17.26 -26.19 -34.21
C THR A 258 -17.88 -25.00 -33.50
N LYS A 259 -19.06 -25.19 -32.90
CA LYS A 259 -19.71 -24.19 -32.04
C LYS A 259 -19.65 -24.64 -30.58
N LYS A 260 -18.93 -23.89 -29.75
CA LYS A 260 -18.87 -24.12 -28.30
C LYS A 260 -19.71 -23.06 -27.59
N LYS A 261 -20.51 -23.48 -26.61
CA LYS A 261 -21.17 -22.52 -25.70
C LYS A 261 -20.09 -21.99 -24.74
N GLY A 262 -19.76 -20.71 -24.86
CA GLY A 262 -18.96 -20.01 -23.86
C GLY A 262 -19.83 -19.68 -22.65
N LYS A 263 -19.29 -19.87 -21.43
CA LYS A 263 -19.88 -19.36 -20.19
C LYS A 263 -18.87 -18.39 -19.59
N GLU A 264 -19.26 -17.13 -19.52
CA GLU A 264 -18.50 -16.10 -18.80
C GLU A 264 -19.16 -15.89 -17.44
N ASN A 265 -18.37 -15.99 -16.38
CA ASN A 265 -18.85 -15.74 -15.02
C ASN A 265 -18.70 -14.26 -14.68
N ALA A 266 -19.50 -13.78 -13.74
CA ALA A 266 -19.34 -12.43 -13.23
C ALA A 266 -17.91 -12.22 -12.66
N PRO A 267 -17.32 -11.03 -12.83
CA PRO A 267 -16.04 -10.71 -12.24
C PRO A 267 -16.13 -10.75 -10.71
N LYS A 268 -14.98 -10.94 -10.05
CA LYS A 268 -14.88 -10.85 -8.59
C LYS A 268 -15.17 -9.42 -8.13
N LEU A 269 -15.54 -9.29 -6.86
CA LEU A 269 -15.59 -7.98 -6.20
C LEU A 269 -14.20 -7.31 -6.25
N PHE A 270 -14.20 -5.97 -6.24
CA PHE A 270 -12.97 -5.21 -6.33
C PHE A 270 -12.12 -5.35 -5.06
N ASP A 271 -10.82 -5.57 -5.26
CA ASP A 271 -9.80 -5.11 -4.33
C ASP A 271 -9.34 -3.69 -4.73
N LEU A 272 -8.50 -3.06 -3.91
CA LEU A 272 -8.04 -1.69 -4.17
C LEU A 272 -7.30 -1.56 -5.51
N THR A 273 -6.46 -2.55 -5.87
CA THR A 273 -5.69 -2.51 -7.12
C THR A 273 -6.60 -2.65 -8.34
N GLY A 274 -7.54 -3.59 -8.32
CA GLY A 274 -8.52 -3.76 -9.38
C GLY A 274 -9.41 -2.53 -9.53
N LEU A 275 -9.81 -1.90 -8.42
CA LEU A 275 -10.55 -0.64 -8.44
C LEU A 275 -9.72 0.49 -9.07
N GLN A 276 -8.46 0.64 -8.68
CA GLN A 276 -7.54 1.65 -9.24
C GLN A 276 -7.34 1.45 -10.75
N VAL A 277 -7.13 0.22 -11.20
CA VAL A 277 -7.00 -0.09 -12.64
C VAL A 277 -8.30 0.22 -13.38
N TYR A 278 -9.45 -0.17 -12.84
CA TYR A 278 -10.74 0.10 -13.45
C TYR A 278 -11.04 1.60 -13.54
N CYS A 279 -10.81 2.35 -12.46
CA CYS A 279 -11.02 3.79 -12.42
C CYS A 279 -10.04 4.54 -13.32
N ASN A 280 -8.80 4.09 -13.44
CA ASN A 280 -7.84 4.65 -14.39
C ASN A 280 -8.30 4.44 -15.84
N ASN A 281 -8.66 3.21 -16.22
CA ASN A 281 -9.09 2.90 -17.59
C ASN A 281 -10.42 3.58 -17.97
N LYS A 282 -11.33 3.77 -17.01
CA LYS A 282 -12.68 4.27 -17.29
C LYS A 282 -12.84 5.78 -17.11
N PHE A 283 -12.08 6.37 -16.17
CA PHE A 283 -12.27 7.75 -15.75
C PHE A 283 -10.97 8.57 -15.72
N ASP A 284 -9.84 7.99 -16.16
CA ASP A 284 -8.51 8.60 -16.12
C ASP A 284 -8.04 9.03 -14.72
N PHE A 285 -8.64 8.46 -13.66
CA PHE A 285 -8.20 8.73 -12.30
C PHE A 285 -6.84 8.08 -12.05
N SER A 286 -5.94 8.83 -11.41
CA SER A 286 -4.72 8.27 -10.86
C SER A 286 -5.04 7.29 -9.71
N ALA A 287 -4.06 6.46 -9.38
CA ALA A 287 -4.17 5.54 -8.25
C ALA A 287 -4.40 6.28 -6.91
N ASP A 288 -3.78 7.46 -6.74
CA ASP A 288 -3.91 8.31 -5.56
C ASP A 288 -5.30 8.97 -5.47
N GLU A 289 -5.83 9.48 -6.59
CA GLU A 289 -7.19 10.04 -6.62
C GLU A 289 -8.24 8.97 -6.28
N THR A 290 -8.11 7.79 -6.87
CA THR A 290 -9.01 6.66 -6.56
C THR A 290 -8.94 6.29 -5.07
N LEU A 291 -7.73 6.24 -4.49
CA LEU A 291 -7.53 5.97 -3.06
C LEU A 291 -8.22 7.04 -2.18
N LYS A 292 -8.05 8.32 -2.49
CA LYS A 292 -8.67 9.42 -1.74
C LYS A 292 -10.20 9.36 -1.79
N ILE A 293 -10.77 9.05 -2.95
CA ILE A 293 -12.21 8.92 -3.13
C ILE A 293 -12.74 7.74 -2.31
N VAL A 294 -12.15 6.55 -2.47
CA VAL A 294 -12.63 5.36 -1.73
C VAL A 294 -12.44 5.50 -0.22
N GLN A 295 -11.36 6.16 0.24
CA GLN A 295 -11.16 6.46 1.65
C GLN A 295 -12.27 7.37 2.20
N LYS A 296 -12.67 8.40 1.45
CA LYS A 296 -13.79 9.25 1.83
C LYS A 296 -15.11 8.47 1.91
N LEU A 297 -15.36 7.59 0.95
CA LEU A 297 -16.55 6.74 0.93
C LEU A 297 -16.57 5.75 2.11
N TYR A 298 -15.42 5.16 2.45
CA TYR A 298 -15.28 4.26 3.60
C TYR A 298 -15.59 5.00 4.91
N GLU A 299 -15.05 6.21 5.08
CA GLU A 299 -15.34 7.05 6.25
C GLU A 299 -16.81 7.52 6.32
N GLN A 300 -17.47 7.63 5.17
CA GLN A 300 -18.91 7.87 5.06
C GLN A 300 -19.77 6.61 5.24
N LYS A 301 -19.15 5.43 5.41
CA LYS A 301 -19.82 4.13 5.59
C LYS A 301 -20.68 3.71 4.39
N VAL A 302 -20.24 4.04 3.17
CA VAL A 302 -20.94 3.67 1.93
C VAL A 302 -20.19 2.65 1.07
N VAL A 303 -18.96 2.27 1.46
CA VAL A 303 -18.16 1.18 0.88
C VAL A 303 -17.41 0.42 1.96
#